data_AF-A0A816E1Y6-F1
#
_entry.id   AF-A0A816E1Y6-F1
#
_cell.length_a   1.000
_cell.length_b   1.000
_cell.length_c   1.000
_cell.angle_alpha   90.00
_cell.angle_beta   90.00
_cell.angle_gamma   90.00
#
_symmetry.space_group_name_H-M   'P 1'
#
loop_
_entity.id
_entity.type
_entity.pdbx_description
1 polymer ?
#
loop_
_entity_poly.entity_id
_entity_poly.type
_entity_poly.pdbx_seq_one_letter_code
_entity_poly.pdbx_strand_id
1 'polypeptide(L)'
;ISRFEQTFNFLIKRHEALRIIFPNDTQQQILEQVPYYTIKIEKLNDQPKTTITNLLEFKRTLLSHQVLPPAQWPLFDIQITQWDSQLRLHIGIDALILDLWSFNILWRELAQVYYQHDPCLSFLNLSFRDYILSERYIREMPVYLEDANYWNARASQFPLGPTLPLQCSPHELKAHRFLRLRQNLDHKLWQQLRQFVHDYQLSPTGLLATVYAEVLAQWSENRHFAINLTLFNRLAIHPQINEIMGDFTSLIPLEVDLRESMSFHQRAHHIQTQLWRDLEHASYSGVTFLRELMRYHKTRQLILPVVFT
;
A
#
# COMPACT_ATOMS: atom_id res chain seq x y z
N ILE A 1 -8.35 -27.77 -3.16
CA ILE A 1 -9.03 -26.90 -2.19
C ILE A 1 -8.57 -27.20 -0.77
N SER A 2 -8.76 -28.41 -0.24
CA SER A 2 -8.29 -28.78 1.13
C SER A 2 -6.83 -28.42 1.41
N ARG A 3 -5.89 -28.76 0.50
CA ARG A 3 -4.47 -28.37 0.64
C ARG A 3 -4.26 -26.85 0.75
N PHE A 4 -5.00 -26.05 -0.01
CA PHE A 4 -4.91 -24.59 0.04
C PHE A 4 -5.44 -24.05 1.37
N GLU A 5 -6.55 -24.60 1.86
CA GLU A 5 -7.10 -24.24 3.17
C GLU A 5 -6.14 -24.59 4.32
N GLN A 6 -5.55 -25.78 4.30
CA GLN A 6 -4.53 -26.19 5.27
C GLN A 6 -3.31 -25.28 5.21
N THR A 7 -2.85 -24.95 4.00
CA THR A 7 -1.73 -24.02 3.78
C THR A 7 -2.05 -22.64 4.36
N PHE A 8 -3.23 -22.11 4.11
CA PHE A 8 -3.63 -20.80 4.61
C PHE A 8 -3.74 -20.79 6.14
N ASN A 9 -4.29 -21.86 6.74
CA ASN A 9 -4.33 -22.01 8.20
C ASN A 9 -2.94 -22.13 8.82
N PHE A 10 -1.99 -22.77 8.13
CA PHE A 10 -0.58 -22.75 8.56
C PHE A 10 -0.03 -21.32 8.61
N LEU A 11 -0.30 -20.50 7.58
CA LEU A 11 0.12 -19.09 7.55
C LEU A 11 -0.59 -18.24 8.62
N ILE A 12 -1.88 -18.47 8.86
CA ILE A 12 -2.62 -17.82 9.95
C ILE A 12 -1.94 -18.09 11.29
N LYS A 13 -1.47 -19.33 11.53
CA LYS A 13 -0.76 -19.69 12.76
C LYS A 13 0.63 -19.05 12.83
N ARG A 14 1.36 -19.02 11.71
CA ARG A 14 2.72 -18.46 11.62
C ARG A 14 2.76 -16.95 11.78
N HIS A 15 1.86 -16.22 11.12
CA HIS A 15 1.88 -14.76 11.04
C HIS A 15 0.84 -14.13 11.94
N GLU A 16 1.30 -13.48 12.99
CA GLU A 16 0.43 -12.85 13.99
C GLU A 16 -0.47 -11.76 13.39
N ALA A 17 -0.04 -11.10 12.31
CA ALA A 17 -0.82 -10.07 11.61
C ALA A 17 -2.16 -10.60 11.09
N LEU A 18 -2.24 -11.88 10.71
CA LEU A 18 -3.48 -12.53 10.27
C LEU A 18 -4.44 -12.81 11.44
N ARG A 19 -4.07 -12.49 12.67
CA ARG A 19 -4.88 -12.65 13.88
C ARG A 19 -5.14 -11.31 14.59
N ILE A 20 -4.84 -10.19 13.93
CA ILE A 20 -5.09 -8.86 14.47
C ILE A 20 -6.59 -8.54 14.38
N ILE A 21 -7.10 -7.92 15.45
CA ILE A 21 -8.38 -7.20 15.49
C ILE A 21 -8.16 -5.80 16.07
N PHE A 22 -9.14 -4.92 15.89
CA PHE A 22 -9.20 -3.58 16.44
C PHE A 22 -10.43 -3.44 17.34
N PRO A 23 -10.33 -3.78 18.64
CA PRO A 23 -11.46 -3.73 19.57
C PRO A 23 -12.06 -2.32 19.73
N ASN A 24 -11.27 -1.28 19.42
CA ASN A 24 -11.65 0.12 19.40
C ASN A 24 -10.73 0.91 18.46
N ASP A 25 -11.03 2.18 18.23
CA ASP A 25 -10.34 3.05 17.26
C ASP A 25 -8.88 3.37 17.60
N THR A 26 -8.39 2.98 18.79
CA THR A 26 -7.06 3.39 19.28
C THR A 26 -6.12 2.21 19.57
N GLN A 27 -6.63 0.99 19.52
CA GLN A 27 -5.90 -0.20 19.92
C GLN A 27 -6.06 -1.34 18.92
N GLN A 28 -4.96 -2.04 18.72
CA GLN A 28 -4.94 -3.32 18.01
C GLN A 28 -4.60 -4.44 19.00
N GLN A 29 -5.14 -5.62 18.77
CA GLN A 29 -4.90 -6.81 19.56
C GLN A 29 -4.58 -7.97 18.63
N ILE A 30 -3.48 -8.67 18.92
CA ILE A 30 -3.17 -9.97 18.31
C ILE A 30 -3.89 -11.03 19.13
N LEU A 31 -4.78 -11.81 18.50
CA LEU A 31 -5.41 -12.96 19.15
C LEU A 31 -4.40 -14.11 19.26
N GLU A 32 -4.27 -14.66 20.47
CA GLU A 32 -3.36 -15.78 20.74
C GLU A 32 -3.73 -17.01 19.91
N GLN A 33 -5.03 -17.30 19.83
CA GLN A 33 -5.59 -18.38 19.03
C GLN A 33 -6.82 -17.88 18.29
N VAL A 34 -7.06 -18.46 17.12
CA VAL A 34 -8.25 -18.22 16.29
C VAL A 34 -8.81 -19.57 15.85
N PRO A 35 -10.13 -19.68 15.58
CA PRO A 35 -10.71 -20.90 15.04
C PRO A 35 -10.03 -21.30 13.72
N TYR A 36 -10.07 -22.59 13.39
CA TYR A 36 -9.66 -23.05 12.07
C TYR A 36 -10.50 -22.36 10.99
N TYR A 37 -9.84 -21.71 10.04
CA TYR A 37 -10.50 -20.96 8.98
C TYR A 37 -10.97 -21.90 7.87
N THR A 38 -12.28 -22.00 7.69
CA THR A 38 -12.89 -22.79 6.61
C THR A 38 -13.23 -21.90 5.42
N ILE A 39 -12.72 -22.24 4.25
CA ILE A 39 -12.97 -21.47 3.02
C ILE A 39 -14.40 -21.72 2.54
N LYS A 40 -15.13 -20.63 2.28
CA LYS A 40 -16.49 -20.72 1.73
C LYS A 40 -16.42 -21.18 0.28
N ILE A 41 -17.07 -22.30 -0.04
CA ILE A 41 -17.13 -22.86 -1.40
C ILE A 41 -18.57 -22.81 -1.91
N GLU A 42 -18.76 -22.14 -3.03
CA GLU A 42 -20.01 -22.12 -3.78
C GLU A 42 -19.83 -22.94 -5.06
N LYS A 43 -20.71 -23.93 -5.28
CA LYS A 43 -20.69 -24.79 -6.47
C LYS A 43 -21.86 -24.42 -7.37
N LEU A 44 -21.57 -24.05 -8.62
CA LEU A 44 -22.54 -23.72 -9.66
C LEU A 44 -22.63 -24.91 -10.63
N ASN A 45 -23.31 -25.97 -10.23
CA ASN A 45 -23.49 -27.15 -11.07
C ASN A 45 -24.54 -26.88 -12.16
N ASP A 46 -24.27 -27.32 -13.39
CA ASP A 46 -25.20 -27.32 -14.53
C ASP A 46 -25.85 -25.96 -14.86
N GLN A 47 -25.16 -24.86 -14.55
CA GLN A 47 -25.65 -23.51 -14.84
C GLN A 47 -25.27 -23.07 -16.25
N PRO A 48 -26.12 -22.30 -16.96
CA PRO A 48 -25.74 -21.65 -18.20
C PRO A 48 -24.51 -20.77 -18.03
N LYS A 49 -23.61 -20.74 -19.03
CA LYS A 49 -22.38 -19.92 -19.00
C LYS A 49 -22.66 -18.43 -18.73
N THR A 50 -23.76 -17.89 -19.26
CA THR A 50 -24.19 -16.52 -19.03
C THR A 50 -24.53 -16.26 -17.56
N THR A 51 -25.24 -17.20 -16.91
CA THR A 51 -25.54 -17.16 -15.48
C THR A 51 -24.25 -17.17 -14.64
N ILE A 52 -23.30 -18.03 -14.99
CA ILE A 52 -22.00 -18.12 -14.30
C ILE A 52 -21.25 -16.78 -14.40
N THR A 53 -21.12 -16.21 -15.60
CA THR A 53 -20.45 -14.91 -15.80
C THR A 53 -21.12 -13.80 -14.97
N ASN A 54 -22.44 -13.69 -15.03
CA ASN A 54 -23.19 -12.68 -14.28
C ASN A 54 -23.00 -12.83 -12.76
N LEU A 55 -23.02 -14.06 -12.26
CA LEU A 55 -22.82 -14.32 -10.83
C LEU A 55 -21.40 -13.95 -10.38
N LEU A 56 -20.39 -14.25 -11.20
CA LEU A 56 -19.00 -13.90 -10.91
C LEU A 56 -18.76 -12.38 -10.93
N GLU A 57 -19.42 -11.64 -11.82
CA GLU A 57 -19.37 -10.17 -11.85
C GLU A 57 -20.09 -9.54 -10.65
N PHE A 58 -21.25 -10.08 -10.29
CA PHE A 58 -21.97 -9.68 -9.07
C PHE A 58 -21.10 -9.91 -7.83
N LYS A 59 -20.52 -11.10 -7.68
CA LYS A 59 -19.60 -11.41 -6.58
C LYS A 59 -18.39 -10.48 -6.55
N ARG A 60 -17.78 -10.19 -7.70
CA ARG A 60 -16.68 -9.22 -7.78
C ARG A 60 -17.12 -7.85 -7.26
N THR A 61 -18.29 -7.37 -7.66
CA THR A 61 -18.81 -6.05 -7.24
C THR A 61 -19.09 -5.99 -5.74
N LEU A 62 -19.64 -7.08 -5.18
CA LEU A 62 -19.91 -7.22 -3.75
C LEU A 62 -18.61 -7.28 -2.94
N LEU A 63 -17.72 -8.23 -3.28
CA LEU A 63 -16.52 -8.52 -2.49
C LEU A 63 -15.42 -7.46 -2.63
N SER A 64 -15.32 -6.76 -3.77
CA SER A 64 -14.30 -5.73 -3.99
C SER A 64 -14.44 -4.48 -3.12
N HIS A 65 -15.59 -4.29 -2.48
CA HIS A 65 -15.88 -3.15 -1.59
C HIS A 65 -16.50 -3.62 -0.27
N GLN A 66 -16.27 -4.88 0.09
CA GLN A 66 -16.65 -5.41 1.39
C GLN A 66 -15.88 -4.66 2.47
N VAL A 67 -16.60 -4.14 3.46
CA VAL A 67 -16.02 -3.54 4.66
C VAL A 67 -16.16 -4.55 5.78
N LEU A 68 -15.05 -5.09 6.25
CA LEU A 68 -15.03 -6.04 7.36
C LEU A 68 -15.07 -5.28 8.69
N PRO A 69 -15.84 -5.73 9.69
CA PRO A 69 -15.88 -5.09 10.99
C PRO A 69 -14.52 -5.23 11.71
N PRO A 70 -13.77 -4.13 11.97
CA PRO A 70 -12.39 -4.20 12.47
C PRO A 70 -12.22 -4.95 13.81
N ALA A 71 -13.27 -4.93 14.64
CA ALA A 71 -13.28 -5.58 15.95
C ALA A 71 -13.50 -7.09 15.91
N GLN A 72 -13.73 -7.68 14.73
CA GLN A 72 -14.05 -9.10 14.58
C GLN A 72 -13.04 -9.78 13.67
N TRP A 73 -12.52 -10.92 14.12
CA TRP A 73 -11.69 -11.78 13.28
C TRP A 73 -12.57 -12.65 12.36
N PRO A 74 -12.18 -12.89 11.10
CA PRO A 74 -10.98 -12.38 10.44
C PRO A 74 -11.18 -11.07 9.68
N LEU A 75 -10.09 -10.30 9.54
CA LEU A 75 -10.00 -9.14 8.62
C LEU A 75 -9.56 -9.55 7.21
N PHE A 76 -10.07 -10.70 6.77
CA PHE A 76 -9.96 -11.21 5.40
C PHE A 76 -11.16 -12.12 5.08
N ASP A 77 -11.48 -12.23 3.79
CA ASP A 77 -12.50 -13.14 3.26
C ASP A 77 -11.94 -13.86 2.04
N ILE A 78 -11.86 -15.19 2.12
CA ILE A 78 -11.44 -16.07 1.04
C ILE A 78 -12.61 -16.97 0.67
N GLN A 79 -13.01 -16.88 -0.59
CA GLN A 79 -14.12 -17.66 -1.14
C GLN A 79 -13.71 -18.33 -2.44
N ILE A 80 -14.32 -19.47 -2.73
CA ILE A 80 -14.15 -20.19 -3.98
C ILE A 80 -15.52 -20.31 -4.65
N THR A 81 -15.61 -19.89 -5.91
CA THR A 81 -16.73 -20.26 -6.79
C THR A 81 -16.22 -21.33 -7.75
N GLN A 82 -16.88 -22.49 -7.80
CA GLN A 82 -16.54 -23.62 -8.66
C GLN A 82 -17.67 -23.89 -9.64
N TRP A 83 -17.35 -24.16 -10.90
CA TRP A 83 -18.29 -24.57 -11.93
C TRP A 83 -17.56 -25.50 -12.92
N ASP A 84 -18.22 -26.55 -13.38
CA ASP A 84 -17.59 -27.58 -14.22
C ASP A 84 -16.22 -28.04 -13.65
N SER A 85 -15.14 -27.91 -14.43
CA SER A 85 -13.74 -28.12 -14.04
C SER A 85 -12.98 -26.83 -13.68
N GLN A 86 -13.67 -25.71 -13.61
CA GLN A 86 -13.10 -24.38 -13.36
C GLN A 86 -13.30 -23.94 -11.90
N LEU A 87 -12.40 -23.08 -11.44
CA LEU A 87 -12.52 -22.43 -10.14
C LEU A 87 -12.11 -20.95 -10.22
N ARG A 88 -12.79 -20.12 -9.44
CA ARG A 88 -12.37 -18.75 -9.16
C ARG A 88 -12.15 -18.60 -7.67
N LEU A 89 -10.93 -18.23 -7.31
CA LEU A 89 -10.56 -17.84 -5.96
C LEU A 89 -10.79 -16.33 -5.81
N HIS A 90 -11.60 -15.94 -4.84
CA HIS A 90 -11.83 -14.56 -4.44
C HIS A 90 -11.10 -14.33 -3.13
N ILE A 91 -10.26 -13.31 -3.07
CA ILE A 91 -9.49 -12.96 -1.87
C ILE A 91 -9.69 -11.47 -1.61
N GLY A 92 -10.23 -11.16 -0.44
CA GLY A 92 -10.20 -9.83 0.16
C GLY A 92 -9.43 -9.89 1.46
N ILE A 93 -8.51 -8.96 1.68
CA ILE A 93 -7.82 -8.79 2.96
C ILE A 93 -7.78 -7.29 3.24
N ASP A 94 -8.08 -6.92 4.47
CA ASP A 94 -8.13 -5.53 4.88
C ASP A 94 -6.71 -4.95 5.00
N ALA A 95 -6.52 -3.74 4.46
CA ALA A 95 -5.24 -3.04 4.52
C ALA A 95 -4.86 -2.60 5.94
N LEU A 96 -5.81 -2.65 6.89
CA LEU A 96 -5.52 -2.43 8.32
C LEU A 96 -4.51 -3.42 8.90
N ILE A 97 -4.41 -4.64 8.35
CA ILE A 97 -3.53 -5.69 8.89
C ILE A 97 -2.33 -6.02 8.00
N LEU A 98 -2.39 -5.73 6.70
CA LEU A 98 -1.32 -6.02 5.76
C LEU A 98 -1.12 -4.87 4.76
N ASP A 99 0.12 -4.38 4.69
CA ASP A 99 0.58 -3.55 3.57
C ASP A 99 0.92 -4.40 2.33
N LEU A 100 1.16 -3.74 1.19
CA LEU A 100 1.48 -4.41 -0.07
C LEU A 100 2.74 -5.29 0.02
N TRP A 101 3.72 -4.90 0.84
CA TRP A 101 4.91 -5.73 1.09
C TRP A 101 4.53 -7.04 1.80
N SER A 102 3.73 -6.96 2.85
CA SER A 102 3.24 -8.11 3.61
C SER A 102 2.32 -9.00 2.78
N PHE A 103 1.53 -8.43 1.87
CA PHE A 103 0.82 -9.20 0.84
C PHE A 103 1.78 -10.02 -0.03
N ASN A 104 2.92 -9.45 -0.45
CA ASN A 104 3.93 -10.20 -1.21
C ASN A 104 4.57 -11.31 -0.39
N ILE A 105 4.84 -11.08 0.90
CA ILE A 105 5.28 -12.13 1.84
C ILE A 105 4.23 -13.25 1.88
N LEU A 106 2.95 -12.90 2.04
CA LEU A 106 1.86 -13.87 2.14
C LEU A 106 1.78 -14.75 0.90
N TRP A 107 1.83 -14.17 -0.30
CA TRP A 107 1.76 -14.94 -1.54
C TRP A 107 2.99 -15.81 -1.78
N ARG A 108 4.18 -15.29 -1.48
CA ARG A 108 5.43 -16.05 -1.59
C ARG A 108 5.43 -17.26 -0.66
N GLU A 109 5.10 -17.07 0.61
CA GLU A 109 5.07 -18.15 1.59
C GLU A 109 3.90 -19.10 1.35
N LEU A 110 2.75 -18.61 0.90
CA LEU A 110 1.64 -19.46 0.46
C LEU A 110 2.06 -20.37 -0.69
N ALA A 111 2.73 -19.84 -1.73
CA ALA A 111 3.26 -20.67 -2.80
C ALA A 111 4.29 -21.69 -2.27
N GLN A 112 5.21 -21.26 -1.40
CA GLN A 112 6.22 -22.14 -0.81
C GLN A 112 5.59 -23.31 -0.06
N VAL A 113 4.68 -23.05 0.87
CA VAL A 113 3.98 -24.08 1.66
C VAL A 113 3.04 -24.91 0.79
N TYR A 114 2.37 -24.29 -0.18
CA TYR A 114 1.43 -24.99 -1.05
C TYR A 114 2.12 -25.96 -2.02
N TYR A 115 3.35 -25.71 -2.47
CA TYR A 115 4.03 -26.59 -3.42
C TYR A 115 4.99 -27.57 -2.75
N GLN A 116 5.63 -27.19 -1.63
CA GLN A 116 6.59 -28.04 -0.92
C GLN A 116 5.89 -29.05 -0.01
N HIS A 117 6.50 -30.24 0.16
CA HIS A 117 6.00 -31.26 1.08
C HIS A 117 6.37 -30.95 2.54
N ASP A 118 7.52 -30.31 2.77
CA ASP A 118 8.02 -29.88 4.07
C ASP A 118 8.65 -28.47 3.97
N PRO A 119 7.84 -27.41 4.02
CA PRO A 119 8.32 -26.04 3.86
C PRO A 119 9.16 -25.62 5.07
N CYS A 120 10.46 -25.45 4.87
CA CYS A 120 11.36 -24.89 5.88
C CYS A 120 11.13 -23.38 6.05
N LEU A 121 10.14 -23.02 6.87
CA LEU A 121 9.89 -21.64 7.29
C LEU A 121 10.28 -21.48 8.77
N SER A 122 11.32 -20.67 9.03
CA SER A 122 11.87 -20.38 10.36
C SER A 122 10.85 -19.73 11.29
N PHE A 123 10.78 -20.11 12.56
CA PHE A 123 9.89 -19.44 13.51
C PHE A 123 10.19 -17.92 13.60
N LEU A 124 9.15 -17.10 13.69
CA LEU A 124 9.26 -15.65 13.79
C LEU A 124 9.25 -15.24 15.27
N ASN A 125 10.36 -14.66 15.74
CA ASN A 125 10.50 -14.17 17.12
C ASN A 125 10.13 -12.69 17.26
N LEU A 126 9.82 -12.03 16.15
CA LEU A 126 9.42 -10.63 16.09
C LEU A 126 7.94 -10.56 15.70
N SER A 127 7.18 -9.71 16.38
CA SER A 127 5.81 -9.39 16.02
C SER A 127 5.70 -7.98 15.43
N PHE A 128 4.60 -7.70 14.73
CA PHE A 128 4.27 -6.33 14.33
C PHE A 128 4.05 -5.41 15.55
N ARG A 129 3.63 -5.97 16.70
CA ARG A 129 3.53 -5.21 17.96
C ARG A 129 4.88 -4.67 18.40
N ASP A 130 5.95 -5.47 18.29
CA ASP A 130 7.29 -5.05 18.69
C ASP A 130 7.82 -3.93 17.78
N TYR A 131 7.48 -3.99 16.49
CA TYR A 131 7.75 -2.91 15.55
C TYR A 131 7.03 -1.61 15.96
N ILE A 132 5.72 -1.66 16.23
CA ILE A 132 4.95 -0.47 16.65
C ILE A 132 5.49 0.14 17.95
N LEU A 133 5.93 -0.69 18.90
CA LEU A 133 6.56 -0.21 20.13
C LEU A 133 7.91 0.46 19.86
N SER A 134 8.70 -0.10 18.94
CA SER A 134 9.99 0.47 18.53
C SER A 134 9.83 1.79 17.78
N GLU A 135 8.81 1.89 16.91
CA GLU A 135 8.47 3.14 16.22
C GLU A 135 8.13 4.26 17.20
N ARG A 136 7.38 3.96 18.27
CA ARG A 136 7.08 4.93 19.35
C ARG A 136 8.36 5.42 20.03
N TYR A 137 9.28 4.51 20.34
CA TYR A 137 10.55 4.85 20.97
C TYR A 137 11.43 5.74 20.07
N ILE A 138 11.44 5.50 18.76
CA ILE A 138 12.21 6.33 17.81
C ILE A 138 11.76 7.79 17.82
N ARG A 139 10.48 8.08 18.09
CA ARG A 139 9.98 9.46 18.19
C ARG A 139 10.59 10.25 19.34
N GLU A 140 11.20 9.58 20.31
CA GLU A 140 11.90 10.19 21.44
C GLU A 140 13.41 10.36 21.17
N MET A 141 13.91 9.86 20.03
CA MET A 141 15.34 9.90 19.68
C MET A 141 15.72 11.20 18.96
N PRO A 142 16.98 11.66 19.09
CA PRO A 142 17.47 12.87 18.40
C PRO A 142 17.27 12.87 16.89
N VAL A 143 17.42 11.71 16.23
CA VAL A 143 17.21 11.56 14.77
C VAL A 143 15.80 11.97 14.35
N TYR A 144 14.78 11.72 15.18
CA TYR A 144 13.41 12.15 14.88
C TYR A 144 13.26 13.67 14.94
N LEU A 145 14.00 14.35 15.82
CA LEU A 145 13.99 15.81 15.90
C LEU A 145 14.69 16.43 14.69
N GLU A 146 15.76 15.82 14.19
CA GLU A 146 16.44 16.24 12.95
C GLU A 146 15.47 16.12 11.75
N ASP A 147 14.79 14.99 11.62
CA ASP A 147 13.76 14.77 10.59
C ASP A 147 12.59 15.75 10.71
N ALA A 148 12.11 15.98 11.93
CA ALA A 148 11.05 16.97 12.18
C ALA A 148 11.49 18.37 11.76
N ASN A 149 12.73 18.78 12.05
CA ASN A 149 13.26 20.08 11.67
C ASN A 149 13.35 20.23 10.14
N TYR A 150 13.80 19.19 9.43
CA TYR A 150 13.83 19.17 7.96
C TYR A 150 12.44 19.44 7.36
N TRP A 151 11.43 18.70 7.81
CA TRP A 151 10.07 18.85 7.30
C TRP A 151 9.43 20.17 7.70
N ASN A 152 9.56 20.58 8.96
CA ASN A 152 8.98 21.82 9.47
C ASN A 152 9.58 23.07 8.79
N ALA A 153 10.87 23.04 8.44
CA ALA A 153 11.51 24.13 7.69
C ALA A 153 10.90 24.34 6.29
N ARG A 154 10.29 23.30 5.72
CA ARG A 154 9.63 23.36 4.40
C ARG A 154 8.16 23.74 4.49
N ALA A 155 7.54 23.59 5.65
CA ALA A 155 6.08 23.69 5.83
C ALA A 155 5.49 25.01 5.29
N SER A 156 6.19 26.14 5.42
CA SER A 156 5.68 27.45 4.98
C SER A 156 5.60 27.63 3.47
N GLN A 157 6.41 26.89 2.70
CA GLN A 157 6.49 27.00 1.24
C GLN A 157 6.03 25.73 0.52
N PHE A 158 5.70 24.68 1.28
CA PHE A 158 5.33 23.39 0.74
C PHE A 158 3.99 23.49 -0.02
N PRO A 159 3.89 22.94 -1.24
CA PRO A 159 2.68 23.06 -2.02
C PRO A 159 1.58 22.08 -1.59
N LEU A 160 0.34 22.37 -1.98
CA LEU A 160 -0.77 21.41 -1.88
C LEU A 160 -0.70 20.38 -3.01
N GLY A 161 -1.70 19.50 -3.11
CA GLY A 161 -1.80 18.55 -4.22
C GLY A 161 -2.05 19.22 -5.57
N PRO A 162 -1.95 18.47 -6.68
CA PRO A 162 -2.36 18.97 -7.99
C PRO A 162 -3.87 19.25 -8.00
N THR A 163 -4.25 20.43 -8.49
CA THR A 163 -5.63 20.82 -8.77
C THR A 163 -6.04 20.20 -10.10
N LEU A 164 -6.64 19.00 -10.04
CA LEU A 164 -7.15 18.28 -11.22
C LEU A 164 -8.62 18.66 -11.51
N PRO A 165 -9.07 18.60 -12.77
CA PRO A 165 -10.48 18.80 -13.10
C PRO A 165 -11.34 17.69 -12.49
N LEU A 166 -12.28 18.08 -11.63
CA LEU A 166 -13.23 17.17 -10.99
C LEU A 166 -14.62 17.34 -11.60
N GLN A 167 -15.32 16.21 -11.78
CA GLN A 167 -16.72 16.24 -12.23
C GLN A 167 -17.67 16.78 -11.15
N CYS A 168 -17.37 16.50 -9.88
CA CYS A 168 -18.12 16.98 -8.72
C CYS A 168 -17.21 17.08 -7.49
N SER A 169 -17.69 17.74 -6.44
CA SER A 169 -16.95 17.80 -5.17
C SER A 169 -16.89 16.41 -4.52
N PRO A 170 -15.73 15.95 -4.00
CA PRO A 170 -15.64 14.68 -3.29
C PRO A 170 -16.61 14.55 -2.11
N HIS A 171 -17.04 15.67 -1.50
CA HIS A 171 -18.02 15.69 -0.41
C HIS A 171 -19.44 15.33 -0.85
N GLU A 172 -19.73 15.40 -2.14
CA GLU A 172 -21.04 15.05 -2.70
C GLU A 172 -21.18 13.54 -2.95
N LEU A 173 -20.07 12.78 -2.84
CA LEU A 173 -20.06 11.34 -3.04
C LEU A 173 -20.78 10.62 -1.90
N LYS A 174 -21.79 9.83 -2.24
CA LYS A 174 -22.53 8.98 -1.29
C LYS A 174 -21.85 7.63 -1.04
N ALA A 175 -21.01 7.20 -1.97
CA ALA A 175 -20.28 5.94 -1.89
C ALA A 175 -18.90 6.10 -2.51
N HIS A 176 -17.89 5.55 -1.86
CA HIS A 176 -16.52 5.53 -2.37
C HIS A 176 -16.30 4.23 -3.16
N ARG A 177 -16.23 4.35 -4.49
CA ARG A 177 -16.01 3.24 -5.42
C ARG A 177 -14.78 3.54 -6.26
N PHE A 178 -13.93 2.55 -6.46
CA PHE A 178 -12.72 2.69 -7.25
C PHE A 178 -12.85 1.95 -8.58
N LEU A 179 -12.47 2.62 -9.67
CA LEU A 179 -12.23 1.98 -10.96
C LEU A 179 -10.74 1.70 -11.10
N ARG A 180 -10.38 0.44 -11.35
CA ARG A 180 -8.98 0.05 -11.59
C ARG A 180 -8.70 0.05 -13.09
N LEU A 181 -7.84 0.97 -13.53
CA LEU A 181 -7.21 0.92 -14.84
C LEU A 181 -5.86 0.21 -14.72
N ARG A 182 -5.52 -0.62 -15.70
CA ARG A 182 -4.25 -1.35 -15.73
C ARG A 182 -3.70 -1.35 -17.15
N GLN A 183 -2.41 -1.07 -17.25
CA GLN A 183 -1.62 -1.24 -18.46
C GLN A 183 -0.30 -1.90 -18.09
N ASN A 184 0.26 -2.68 -19.02
CA ASN A 184 1.59 -3.28 -18.86
C ASN A 184 2.53 -2.63 -19.88
N LEU A 185 3.75 -2.30 -19.46
CA LEU A 185 4.81 -1.92 -20.39
C LEU A 185 5.41 -3.18 -21.01
N ASP A 186 5.68 -3.12 -22.31
CA ASP A 186 6.38 -4.21 -23.00
C ASP A 186 7.78 -4.42 -22.42
N HIS A 187 8.23 -5.68 -22.37
CA HIS A 187 9.53 -6.02 -21.78
C HIS A 187 10.70 -5.31 -22.48
N LYS A 188 10.67 -5.18 -23.82
CA LYS A 188 11.73 -4.50 -24.57
C LYS A 188 11.79 -3.02 -24.22
N LEU A 189 10.63 -2.37 -24.14
CA LEU A 189 10.54 -0.97 -23.74
C LEU A 189 11.06 -0.78 -22.30
N TRP A 190 10.69 -1.67 -21.38
CA TRP A 190 11.18 -1.62 -20.00
C TRP A 190 12.71 -1.73 -19.92
N GLN A 191 13.34 -2.62 -20.70
CA GLN A 191 14.80 -2.73 -20.72
C GLN A 191 15.46 -1.44 -21.27
N GLN A 192 14.88 -0.82 -22.29
CA GLN A 192 15.36 0.47 -22.79
C GLN A 192 15.26 1.58 -21.74
N LEU A 193 14.15 1.63 -20.99
CA LEU A 193 14.00 2.57 -19.88
C LEU A 193 15.00 2.29 -18.76
N ARG A 194 15.30 1.02 -18.45
CA ARG A 194 16.34 0.67 -17.48
C ARG A 194 17.74 1.11 -17.93
N GLN A 195 18.04 1.01 -19.22
CA GLN A 195 19.29 1.53 -19.76
C GLN A 195 19.36 3.05 -19.64
N PHE A 196 18.29 3.76 -20.00
CA PHE A 196 18.20 5.22 -19.79
C PHE A 196 18.41 5.60 -18.32
N VAL A 197 17.75 4.89 -17.40
CA VAL A 197 17.93 5.08 -15.96
C VAL A 197 19.40 4.93 -15.56
N HIS A 198 20.09 3.92 -16.09
CA HIS A 198 21.51 3.70 -15.83
C HIS A 198 22.40 4.81 -16.40
N ASP A 199 22.23 5.14 -17.69
CA ASP A 199 23.06 6.10 -18.40
C ASP A 199 22.98 7.51 -17.79
N TYR A 200 21.81 7.87 -17.27
CA TYR A 200 21.55 9.15 -16.60
C TYR A 200 21.61 9.07 -15.08
N GLN A 201 22.13 7.98 -14.47
CA GLN A 201 22.27 7.85 -13.02
C GLN A 201 20.97 8.14 -12.23
N LEU A 202 19.84 7.75 -12.81
CA LEU A 202 18.53 7.79 -12.20
C LEU A 202 18.23 6.45 -11.50
N SER A 203 17.08 6.41 -10.85
CA SER A 203 16.41 5.23 -10.32
C SER A 203 15.11 5.02 -11.12
N PRO A 204 14.62 3.77 -11.23
CA PRO A 204 13.34 3.51 -11.88
C PRO A 204 12.18 4.31 -11.23
N THR A 205 12.18 4.42 -9.91
CA THR A 205 11.21 5.22 -9.14
C THR A 205 11.30 6.70 -9.49
N GLY A 206 12.49 7.29 -9.51
CA GLY A 206 12.70 8.70 -9.87
C GLY A 206 12.21 9.00 -11.30
N LEU A 207 12.50 8.12 -12.25
CA LEU A 207 11.99 8.24 -13.63
C LEU A 207 10.46 8.19 -13.67
N LEU A 208 9.85 7.16 -13.07
CA LEU A 208 8.40 6.97 -13.11
C LEU A 208 7.64 8.07 -12.34
N ALA A 209 8.17 8.54 -11.22
CA ALA A 209 7.62 9.68 -10.48
C ALA A 209 7.67 10.96 -11.32
N THR A 210 8.75 11.17 -12.10
CA THR A 210 8.88 12.31 -13.02
C THR A 210 7.86 12.23 -14.15
N VAL A 211 7.71 11.07 -14.80
CA VAL A 211 6.69 10.88 -15.84
C VAL A 211 5.29 11.11 -15.27
N TYR A 212 5.01 10.57 -14.09
CA TYR A 212 3.73 10.75 -13.42
C TYR A 212 3.45 12.22 -13.14
N ALA A 213 4.43 12.95 -12.63
CA ALA A 213 4.28 14.37 -12.32
C ALA A 213 4.11 15.24 -13.58
N GLU A 214 4.83 14.95 -14.67
CA GLU A 214 4.66 15.66 -15.95
C GLU A 214 3.24 15.50 -16.51
N VAL A 215 2.70 14.28 -16.45
CA VAL A 215 1.31 14.00 -16.85
C VAL A 215 0.34 14.74 -15.94
N LEU A 216 0.52 14.69 -14.62
CA LEU A 216 -0.32 15.44 -13.69
C LEU A 216 -0.30 16.95 -13.97
N ALA A 217 0.87 17.53 -14.21
CA ALA A 217 1.02 18.94 -14.51
C ALA A 217 0.36 19.36 -15.82
N GLN A 218 0.26 18.46 -16.80
CA GLN A 218 -0.47 18.72 -18.05
C GLN A 218 -1.98 18.86 -17.82
N TRP A 219 -2.53 18.16 -16.82
CA TRP A 219 -3.95 18.16 -16.50
C TRP A 219 -4.31 19.03 -15.30
N SER A 220 -3.32 19.59 -14.61
CA SER A 220 -3.51 20.38 -13.40
C SER A 220 -3.39 21.87 -13.67
N GLU A 221 -4.13 22.68 -12.91
CA GLU A 221 -4.03 24.15 -12.98
C GLU A 221 -2.69 24.67 -12.43
N ASN A 222 -2.08 23.96 -11.47
CA ASN A 222 -0.80 24.31 -10.87
C ASN A 222 0.34 23.40 -11.35
N ARG A 223 1.54 23.99 -11.47
CA ARG A 223 2.79 23.28 -11.82
C ARG A 223 3.76 23.09 -10.65
N HIS A 224 3.35 23.52 -9.45
CA HIS A 224 4.04 23.28 -8.18
C HIS A 224 3.05 22.61 -7.24
N PHE A 225 3.27 21.33 -6.93
CA PHE A 225 2.35 20.48 -6.18
C PHE A 225 3.08 19.37 -5.45
N ALA A 226 2.39 18.70 -4.53
CA ALA A 226 2.89 17.52 -3.86
C ALA A 226 2.16 16.24 -4.30
N ILE A 227 2.91 15.15 -4.44
CA ILE A 227 2.39 13.80 -4.69
C ILE A 227 2.61 12.95 -3.43
N ASN A 228 1.58 12.23 -2.97
CA ASN A 228 1.77 11.27 -1.88
C ASN A 228 2.53 10.05 -2.38
N LEU A 229 3.72 9.81 -1.85
CA LEU A 229 4.44 8.56 -2.06
C LEU A 229 4.11 7.57 -0.94
N THR A 230 3.69 6.38 -1.33
CA THR A 230 3.50 5.25 -0.41
C THR A 230 4.80 4.47 -0.29
N LEU A 231 5.27 4.32 0.93
CA LEU A 231 6.47 3.57 1.29
C LEU A 231 6.13 2.48 2.30
N PHE A 232 7.08 1.56 2.49
CA PHE A 232 7.00 0.51 3.51
C PHE A 232 8.16 0.69 4.49
N ASN A 233 7.91 1.41 5.58
CA ASN A 233 8.94 1.76 6.55
C ASN A 233 9.25 0.55 7.44
N ARG A 234 10.26 -0.24 7.08
CA ARG A 234 10.72 -1.40 7.87
C ARG A 234 12.04 -1.06 8.55
N LEU A 235 11.95 -0.38 9.68
CA LEU A 235 13.10 0.00 10.51
C LEU A 235 13.94 -1.23 10.85
N ALA A 236 15.26 -1.13 10.69
CA ALA A 236 16.20 -2.25 10.88
C ALA A 236 16.44 -2.58 12.37
N ILE A 237 15.36 -2.85 13.12
CA ILE A 237 15.36 -3.13 14.56
C ILE A 237 15.66 -4.60 14.89
N HIS A 238 15.51 -5.50 13.90
CA HIS A 238 15.66 -6.93 14.09
C HIS A 238 15.92 -7.64 12.74
N PRO A 239 16.71 -8.72 12.68
CA PRO A 239 16.99 -9.44 11.42
C PRO A 239 15.75 -9.93 10.66
N GLN A 240 14.69 -10.29 11.40
CA GLN A 240 13.43 -10.81 10.83
C GLN A 240 12.43 -9.72 10.38
N ILE A 241 12.79 -8.43 10.42
CA ILE A 241 11.84 -7.34 10.11
C ILE A 241 11.21 -7.45 8.71
N ASN A 242 11.96 -7.97 7.75
CA ASN A 242 11.50 -8.15 6.36
C ASN A 242 10.73 -9.45 6.12
N GLU A 243 10.57 -10.28 7.17
CA GLU A 243 9.84 -11.57 7.13
C GLU A 243 8.48 -11.46 7.80
N ILE A 244 8.30 -10.53 8.75
CA ILE A 244 7.03 -10.37 9.47
C ILE A 244 6.00 -9.63 8.62
N MET A 245 4.74 -9.96 8.84
CA MET A 245 3.60 -9.26 8.24
C MET A 245 3.09 -8.14 9.15
N GLY A 246 2.46 -7.13 8.56
CA GLY A 246 1.86 -5.99 9.24
C GLY A 246 1.59 -4.85 8.27
N ASP A 247 1.07 -3.74 8.78
CA ASP A 247 0.97 -2.49 8.02
C ASP A 247 2.18 -1.59 8.31
N PHE A 248 3.20 -1.63 7.44
CA PHE A 248 4.35 -0.74 7.54
C PHE A 248 4.20 0.49 6.63
N THR A 249 2.97 0.78 6.19
CA THR A 249 2.70 1.89 5.28
C THR A 249 3.15 3.20 5.92
N SER A 250 4.05 3.89 5.24
CA SER A 250 4.42 5.27 5.53
C SER A 250 4.15 6.11 4.31
N LEU A 251 3.83 7.39 4.54
CA LEU A 251 3.60 8.35 3.47
C LEU A 251 4.70 9.39 3.49
N ILE A 252 5.17 9.79 2.30
CA ILE A 252 6.05 10.94 2.11
C ILE A 252 5.43 11.83 1.04
N PRO A 253 5.09 13.10 1.33
CA PRO A 253 4.68 14.01 0.30
C PRO A 253 5.92 14.47 -0.47
N LEU A 254 6.02 14.04 -1.72
CA LEU A 254 7.07 14.48 -2.63
C LEU A 254 6.66 15.82 -3.25
N GLU A 255 7.44 16.85 -2.94
CA GLU A 255 7.32 18.15 -3.60
C GLU A 255 7.80 18.05 -5.05
N VAL A 256 6.99 18.56 -5.96
CA VAL A 256 7.30 18.68 -7.38
C VAL A 256 7.12 20.12 -7.83
N ASP A 257 8.20 20.72 -8.33
CA ASP A 257 8.19 22.03 -8.96
C ASP A 257 8.58 21.93 -10.44
N LEU A 258 7.61 22.23 -11.31
CA LEU A 258 7.75 22.21 -12.76
C LEU A 258 7.56 23.61 -13.37
N ARG A 259 7.70 24.67 -12.57
CA ARG A 259 7.58 26.06 -13.03
C ARG A 259 8.75 26.49 -13.90
N GLU A 260 9.95 25.96 -13.63
CA GLU A 260 11.16 26.25 -14.40
C GLU A 260 11.24 25.45 -15.71
N SER A 261 11.78 26.08 -16.75
CA SER A 261 12.06 25.41 -18.01
C SER A 261 13.35 24.60 -17.91
N MET A 262 13.20 23.28 -17.84
CA MET A 262 14.29 22.31 -17.79
C MET A 262 14.10 21.26 -18.88
N SER A 263 15.17 20.54 -19.22
CA SER A 263 15.03 19.29 -19.97
C SER A 263 14.44 18.20 -19.07
N PHE A 264 13.87 17.15 -19.68
CA PHE A 264 13.30 16.03 -18.92
C PHE A 264 14.32 15.35 -17.99
N HIS A 265 15.56 15.14 -18.45
CA HIS A 265 16.59 14.48 -17.64
C HIS A 265 16.99 15.33 -16.42
N GLN A 266 17.07 16.65 -16.57
CA GLN A 266 17.34 17.57 -15.44
C GLN A 266 16.21 17.52 -14.42
N ARG A 267 14.94 17.52 -14.86
CA ARG A 267 13.80 17.37 -13.96
C ARG A 267 13.81 16.04 -13.22
N ALA A 268 14.12 14.96 -13.94
CA ALA A 268 14.22 13.63 -13.32
C ALA A 268 15.29 13.59 -12.23
N HIS A 269 16.44 14.21 -12.45
CA HIS A 269 17.46 14.36 -11.41
C HIS A 269 16.98 15.19 -10.23
N HIS A 270 16.30 16.32 -10.48
CA HIS A 270 15.80 17.18 -9.41
C HIS A 270 14.79 16.46 -8.53
N ILE A 271 13.78 15.84 -9.15
CA ILE A 271 12.73 15.07 -8.45
C ILE A 271 13.34 13.90 -7.68
N GLN A 272 14.27 13.14 -8.29
CA GLN A 272 14.95 12.06 -7.59
C GLN A 272 15.78 12.55 -6.40
N THR A 273 16.53 13.63 -6.57
CA THR A 273 17.35 14.19 -5.49
C THR A 273 16.47 14.63 -4.33
N GLN A 274 15.34 15.25 -4.63
CA GLN A 274 14.36 15.63 -3.63
C GLN A 274 13.76 14.40 -2.93
N LEU A 275 13.37 13.38 -3.70
CA LEU A 275 12.89 12.10 -3.17
C LEU A 275 13.90 11.45 -2.21
N TRP A 276 15.18 11.39 -2.59
CA TRP A 276 16.21 10.80 -1.74
C TRP A 276 16.41 11.58 -0.45
N ARG A 277 16.43 12.92 -0.51
CA ARG A 277 16.45 13.76 0.69
C ARG A 277 15.24 13.52 1.58
N ASP A 278 14.05 13.39 0.99
CA ASP A 278 12.83 13.11 1.75
C ASP A 278 12.88 11.74 2.43
N LEU A 279 13.45 10.74 1.75
CA LEU A 279 13.65 9.38 2.29
C LEU A 279 14.66 9.33 3.43
N GLU A 280 15.70 10.17 3.41
CA GLU A 280 16.65 10.30 4.52
C GLU A 280 15.97 10.77 5.81
N HIS A 281 14.83 11.47 5.69
CA HIS A 281 14.07 12.03 6.82
C HIS A 281 12.71 11.33 7.01
N ALA A 282 12.64 10.05 6.65
CA ALA A 282 11.39 9.26 6.64
C ALA A 282 10.89 8.86 8.05
N SER A 283 11.68 9.07 9.12
CA SER A 283 11.23 8.73 10.48
C SER A 283 10.12 9.67 10.95
N TYR A 284 10.09 10.89 10.44
CA TYR A 284 9.00 11.82 10.61
C TYR A 284 7.88 11.54 9.59
N SER A 285 6.85 10.80 10.03
CA SER A 285 5.79 10.34 9.12
C SER A 285 5.13 11.48 8.34
N GLY A 286 4.82 11.24 7.06
CA GLY A 286 4.08 12.21 6.24
C GLY A 286 2.71 12.53 6.81
N VAL A 287 2.07 11.62 7.57
CA VAL A 287 0.83 11.94 8.30
C VAL A 287 1.06 13.02 9.35
N THR A 288 2.17 12.97 10.10
CA THR A 288 2.53 14.02 11.05
C THR A 288 2.81 15.33 10.32
N PHE A 289 3.58 15.30 9.24
CA PHE A 289 3.87 16.50 8.46
C PHE A 289 2.61 17.12 7.83
N LEU A 290 1.70 16.32 7.27
CA LEU A 290 0.42 16.79 6.72
C LEU A 290 -0.45 17.44 7.80
N ARG A 291 -0.40 16.96 9.05
CA ARG A 291 -1.07 17.64 10.18
C ARG A 291 -0.45 18.99 10.49
N GLU A 292 0.87 19.11 10.44
CA GLU A 292 1.53 20.41 10.58
C GLU A 292 1.17 21.36 9.42
N LEU A 293 1.18 20.88 8.17
CA LEU A 293 0.75 21.67 7.02
C LEU A 293 -0.69 22.18 7.17
N MET A 294 -1.62 21.35 7.66
CA MET A 294 -3.00 21.78 7.95
C MET A 294 -3.04 22.94 8.96
N ARG A 295 -2.20 22.89 10.01
CA ARG A 295 -2.08 23.98 10.99
C ARG A 295 -1.54 25.26 10.35
N TYR A 296 -0.49 25.15 9.54
CA TYR A 296 0.13 26.28 8.84
C TYR A 296 -0.84 26.96 7.88
N HIS A 297 -1.52 26.19 7.02
CA HIS A 297 -2.48 26.72 6.04
C HIS A 297 -3.85 27.10 6.66
N LYS A 298 -4.04 26.91 7.98
CA LYS A 298 -5.31 27.12 8.69
C LYS A 298 -6.50 26.43 7.99
N THR A 299 -6.24 25.29 7.35
CA THR A 299 -7.26 24.50 6.67
C THR A 299 -7.61 23.28 7.50
N ARG A 300 -8.88 22.90 7.48
CA ARG A 300 -9.35 21.65 8.10
C ARG A 300 -9.11 20.43 7.21
N GLN A 301 -8.78 20.64 5.94
CA GLN A 301 -8.55 19.59 4.96
C GLN A 301 -7.40 20.01 4.04
N LEU A 302 -6.36 19.19 4.02
CA LEU A 302 -5.30 19.26 3.03
C LEU A 302 -5.42 18.01 2.17
N ILE A 303 -5.67 18.21 0.88
CA ILE A 303 -5.89 17.12 -0.06
C ILE A 303 -4.62 16.98 -0.88
N LEU A 304 -3.92 15.86 -0.68
CA LEU A 304 -2.97 15.32 -1.64
C LEU A 304 -3.70 14.18 -2.37
N PRO A 305 -4.44 14.49 -3.45
CA PRO A 305 -5.44 13.60 -4.04
C PRO A 305 -4.82 12.45 -4.83
N VAL A 306 -3.54 12.56 -5.15
CA VAL A 306 -2.80 11.62 -5.98
C VAL A 306 -1.78 10.88 -5.14
N VAL A 307 -1.77 9.56 -5.31
CA VAL A 307 -0.85 8.64 -4.64
C VAL A 307 -0.02 7.93 -5.69
N PHE A 308 1.28 7.82 -5.46
CA PHE A 308 2.21 7.04 -6.25
C PHE A 308 2.84 5.97 -5.34
N THR A 309 2.86 4.72 -5.82
CA THR A 309 3.29 3.53 -5.07
C THR A 309 4.24 2.73 -5.94
#